data_AF-A0A7V2PSY8-F1
#
_entry.id   AF-A0A7V2PSY8-F1
#
_cell.length_a   1.000
_cell.length_b   1.000
_cell.length_c   1.000
_cell.angle_alpha   90.00
_cell.angle_beta   90.00
_cell.angle_gamma   90.00
#
_symmetry.space_group_name_H-M   'P 1'
#
loop_
_entity.id
_entity.type
_entity.pdbx_description
1 polymer ?
#
loop_
_entity_poly.entity_id
_entity_poly.type
_entity_poly.pdbx_seq_one_letter_code
_entity_poly.pdbx_strand_id
1 'polypeptide(L)'
;MIMFIWQRLLKIIRHTRRQQLTFRLEPETFNALTILASEEHRSVEETATNLLRIALTQRQEADIYLGRWQDLSPREKQVAALVCLDYTNREIARRLIISPETVKSHIRNVLGKTGLRSKAELRQSLANWDFHEWLGISS
;
A
#
# COMPACT_ATOMS: atom_id res chain seq x y z
N MET A 1 19.33 -35.48 -18.54
CA MET A 1 19.88 -34.56 -17.52
C MET A 1 20.31 -33.18 -18.10
N ILE A 2 20.80 -33.10 -19.34
CA ILE A 2 21.24 -31.84 -19.99
C ILE A 2 20.07 -30.92 -20.41
N MET A 3 18.87 -31.45 -20.70
CA MET A 3 17.68 -30.64 -21.04
C MET A 3 17.14 -29.73 -19.91
N PHE A 4 17.35 -30.09 -18.64
CA PHE A 4 16.85 -29.31 -17.49
C PHE A 4 17.74 -28.09 -17.17
N ILE A 5 19.04 -28.19 -17.47
CA ILE A 5 19.98 -27.08 -17.31
C ILE A 5 19.73 -26.01 -18.37
N TRP A 6 19.45 -26.42 -19.62
CA TRP A 6 19.05 -25.50 -20.68
C TRP A 6 17.72 -24.78 -20.38
N GLN A 7 16.75 -25.44 -19.75
CA GLN A 7 15.52 -24.77 -19.30
C GLN A 7 15.74 -23.81 -18.11
N ARG A 8 16.67 -24.11 -17.18
CA ARG A 8 17.07 -23.18 -16.11
C ARG A 8 17.85 -21.97 -16.66
N LEU A 9 18.75 -22.19 -17.62
CA LEU A 9 19.47 -21.12 -18.31
C LEU A 9 18.54 -20.25 -19.14
N LEU A 10 17.55 -20.84 -19.82
CA LEU A 10 16.51 -20.07 -20.51
C LEU A 10 15.62 -19.27 -19.55
N LYS A 11 15.41 -19.68 -18.29
CA LYS A 11 14.74 -18.83 -17.29
C LYS A 11 15.60 -17.64 -16.84
N ILE A 12 16.92 -17.81 -16.76
CA ILE A 12 17.86 -16.74 -16.41
C ILE A 12 18.01 -15.76 -17.60
N ILE A 13 18.00 -16.27 -18.83
CA ILE A 13 18.11 -15.48 -20.07
C ILE A 13 16.74 -14.91 -20.52
N ARG A 14 15.60 -15.53 -20.15
CA ARG A 14 14.24 -14.99 -20.43
C ARG A 14 13.91 -13.70 -19.68
N HIS A 15 14.74 -13.27 -18.72
CA HIS A 15 14.66 -11.93 -18.15
C HIS A 15 15.55 -10.89 -18.86
N THR A 16 16.23 -11.26 -19.96
CA THR A 16 16.81 -10.28 -20.89
C THR A 16 15.70 -9.57 -21.67
N ARG A 17 15.16 -8.53 -21.04
CA ARG A 17 15.00 -7.18 -21.58
C ARG A 17 14.62 -6.32 -20.38
N ARG A 18 15.58 -5.58 -19.82
CA ARG A 18 15.25 -4.27 -19.27
C ARG A 18 14.59 -3.54 -20.44
N GLN A 19 13.26 -3.56 -20.52
CA GLN A 19 12.58 -2.55 -21.31
C GLN A 19 13.02 -1.24 -20.67
N GLN A 20 13.91 -0.51 -21.33
CA GLN A 20 14.11 0.90 -21.00
C GLN A 20 12.75 1.52 -21.28
N LEU A 21 11.96 1.68 -20.23
CA LEU A 21 10.75 2.44 -20.26
C LEU A 21 11.20 3.89 -20.42
N THR A 22 11.28 4.33 -21.68
CA THR A 22 11.50 5.74 -22.01
C THR A 22 10.19 6.46 -21.77
N PHE A 23 10.05 7.04 -20.58
CA PHE A 23 8.97 7.96 -20.28
C PHE A 23 9.41 9.37 -20.70
N ARG A 24 8.59 10.04 -21.51
CA ARG A 24 8.71 11.48 -21.70
C ARG A 24 8.04 12.15 -20.51
N LEU A 25 8.76 13.05 -19.85
CA LEU A 25 8.19 13.91 -18.82
C LEU A 25 7.56 15.12 -19.49
N GLU A 26 6.39 15.51 -19.01
CA GLU A 26 5.81 16.81 -19.35
C GLU A 26 6.75 17.93 -18.87
N PRO A 27 6.84 19.07 -19.60
CA PRO A 27 7.75 20.15 -19.26
C PRO A 27 7.64 20.62 -17.81
N GLU A 28 6.43 20.65 -17.27
CA GLU A 28 6.13 21.05 -15.89
C GLU A 28 6.76 20.09 -14.88
N THR A 29 6.72 18.78 -15.17
CA THR A 29 7.29 17.75 -14.30
C THR A 29 8.82 17.81 -14.32
N PHE A 30 9.40 18.06 -15.49
CA PHE A 30 10.85 18.24 -15.62
C PHE A 30 11.35 19.50 -14.90
N ASN A 31 10.60 20.60 -15.01
CA ASN A 31 10.91 21.83 -14.27
C ASN A 31 10.84 21.62 -12.75
N ALA A 32 9.81 20.94 -12.25
CA ALA A 32 9.70 20.61 -10.83
C ALA A 32 10.90 19.76 -10.35
N LEU A 33 11.32 18.75 -11.14
CA LEU A 33 12.51 17.96 -10.84
C LEU A 33 13.79 18.81 -10.81
N THR A 34 13.92 19.78 -11.71
CA THR A 34 15.07 20.67 -11.77
C THR A 34 15.14 21.56 -10.52
N ILE A 35 14.00 22.09 -10.08
CA ILE A 35 13.90 22.88 -8.84
C ILE A 35 14.31 22.02 -7.64
N LEU A 36 13.71 20.85 -7.46
CA LEU A 36 14.02 19.94 -6.34
C LEU A 36 15.49 19.51 -6.33
N ALA A 37 16.05 19.20 -7.51
CA ALA A 37 17.46 18.85 -7.63
C ALA A 37 18.37 20.01 -7.20
N SER A 38 18.04 21.25 -7.59
CA SER A 38 18.80 22.43 -7.18
C SER A 38 18.72 22.69 -5.66
N GLU A 39 17.55 22.52 -5.04
CA GLU A 39 17.37 22.69 -3.60
C GLU A 39 18.16 21.66 -2.79
N GLU A 40 18.15 20.40 -3.24
CA GLU A 40 18.89 19.32 -2.59
C GLU A 40 20.38 19.28 -2.95
N HIS A 41 20.87 20.20 -3.80
CA HIS A 41 22.24 20.21 -4.33
C HIS A 41 22.63 18.89 -5.00
N ARG A 42 21.68 18.28 -5.73
CA ARG A 42 21.82 16.98 -6.42
C ARG A 42 21.62 17.15 -7.92
N SER A 43 22.01 16.13 -8.68
CA SER A 43 21.69 16.08 -10.11
C SER A 43 20.22 15.71 -10.33
N VAL A 44 19.64 16.16 -11.46
CA VAL A 44 18.27 15.80 -11.84
C VAL A 44 18.09 14.28 -11.95
N GLU A 45 19.10 13.57 -12.46
CA GLU A 45 19.08 12.10 -12.57
C GLU A 45 19.03 11.42 -11.21
N GLU A 46 19.83 11.89 -10.24
CA GLU A 46 19.86 11.34 -8.88
C GLU A 46 18.53 11.60 -8.15
N THR A 47 18.01 12.83 -8.23
CA THR A 47 16.71 13.19 -7.65
C THR A 47 15.58 12.35 -8.27
N ALA A 48 15.53 12.24 -9.60
CA ALA A 48 14.54 11.42 -10.29
C ALA A 48 14.63 9.95 -9.89
N THR A 49 15.85 9.39 -9.82
CA THR A 49 16.08 8.00 -9.40
C THR A 49 15.61 7.77 -7.96
N ASN A 50 15.92 8.69 -7.05
CA ASN A 50 15.48 8.58 -5.67
C ASN A 50 13.95 8.66 -5.53
N LEU A 51 13.31 9.61 -6.22
CA LEU A 51 11.85 9.73 -6.23
C LEU A 51 11.17 8.51 -6.83
N LEU A 52 11.68 7.98 -7.95
CA LEU A 52 11.17 6.74 -8.54
C LEU A 52 11.34 5.55 -7.59
N ARG A 53 12.48 5.42 -6.92
CA ARG A 53 12.70 4.38 -5.92
C ARG A 53 11.68 4.49 -4.78
N ILE A 54 11.46 5.69 -4.26
CA ILE A 54 10.47 5.94 -3.19
C ILE A 54 9.06 5.59 -3.69
N ALA A 55 8.65 6.09 -4.85
CA ALA A 55 7.32 5.86 -5.42
C ALA A 55 7.07 4.37 -5.70
N LEU A 56 8.05 3.65 -6.25
CA LEU A 56 7.95 2.21 -6.50
C LEU A 56 7.86 1.41 -5.19
N THR A 57 8.60 1.82 -4.16
CA THR A 57 8.53 1.19 -2.83
C THR A 57 7.14 1.40 -2.23
N GLN A 58 6.63 2.64 -2.24
CA GLN A 58 5.29 2.95 -1.74
C GLN A 58 4.19 2.19 -2.50
N ARG A 59 4.32 2.07 -3.83
CA ARG A 59 3.37 1.31 -4.66
C ARG A 59 3.38 -0.17 -4.29
N GLN A 60 4.57 -0.76 -4.11
CA GLN A 60 4.68 -2.16 -3.73
C GLN A 60 4.05 -2.41 -2.34
N GLU A 61 4.24 -1.50 -1.39
CA GLU A 61 3.58 -1.56 -0.09
C GLU A 61 2.05 -1.47 -0.23
N ALA A 62 1.53 -0.54 -1.04
CA ALA A 62 0.10 -0.41 -1.31
C ALA A 62 -0.51 -1.69 -1.90
N ASP A 63 0.17 -2.34 -2.84
CA ASP A 63 -0.28 -3.60 -3.45
C ASP A 63 -0.34 -4.74 -2.39
N ILE A 64 0.64 -4.79 -1.48
CA ILE A 64 0.65 -5.74 -0.36
C ILE A 64 -0.53 -5.48 0.59
N TYR A 65 -0.79 -4.21 0.93
CA TYR A 65 -1.90 -3.86 1.81
C TYR A 65 -3.26 -4.14 1.17
N LEU A 66 -3.41 -3.91 -0.14
CA LEU A 66 -4.62 -4.26 -0.88
C LEU A 66 -4.86 -5.78 -0.86
N GLY A 67 -3.83 -6.59 -1.06
CA GLY A 67 -3.93 -8.05 -0.95
C GLY A 67 -4.39 -8.50 0.45
N ARG A 68 -3.73 -7.97 1.50
CA ARG A 68 -4.11 -8.25 2.89
C ARG A 68 -5.53 -7.78 3.23
N TRP A 69 -5.96 -6.66 2.67
CA TRP A 69 -7.31 -6.15 2.81
C TRP A 69 -8.32 -7.11 2.18
N GLN A 70 -8.03 -7.68 1.02
CA GLN A 70 -8.92 -8.64 0.35
C GLN A 70 -9.15 -9.90 1.19
N ASP A 71 -8.14 -10.36 1.93
CA ASP A 71 -8.19 -11.53 2.83
C ASP A 71 -9.05 -11.32 4.08
N LEU A 72 -9.41 -10.07 4.40
CA LEU A 72 -10.33 -9.78 5.48
C LEU A 72 -11.76 -10.21 5.11
N SER A 73 -12.43 -10.84 6.06
CA SER A 73 -13.86 -11.11 5.98
C SER A 73 -14.66 -9.79 5.90
N PRO A 74 -15.91 -9.81 5.40
CA PRO A 74 -16.73 -8.60 5.34
C PRO A 74 -16.83 -7.87 6.68
N ARG A 75 -16.94 -8.61 7.79
CA ARG A 75 -17.03 -8.04 9.14
C ARG A 75 -15.71 -7.44 9.62
N GLU A 76 -14.59 -8.09 9.31
CA GLU A 76 -13.25 -7.56 9.60
C GLU A 76 -12.98 -6.28 8.81
N LYS A 77 -13.39 -6.21 7.53
CA LYS A 77 -13.27 -4.99 6.72
C LYS A 77 -14.08 -3.83 7.31
N GLN A 78 -15.33 -4.07 7.75
CA GLN A 78 -16.15 -3.08 8.47
C GLN A 78 -15.45 -2.54 9.72
N VAL A 79 -14.92 -3.44 10.56
CA VAL A 79 -14.22 -3.05 11.79
C VAL A 79 -12.94 -2.28 11.46
N ALA A 80 -12.14 -2.75 10.50
CA ALA A 80 -10.91 -2.11 10.07
C ALA A 80 -11.17 -0.69 9.53
N ALA A 81 -12.16 -0.52 8.66
CA ALA A 81 -12.55 0.79 8.12
C ALA A 81 -12.93 1.77 9.24
N LEU A 82 -13.75 1.34 10.21
CA LEU A 82 -14.12 2.19 11.33
C LEU A 82 -12.93 2.51 12.26
N VAL A 83 -11.98 1.59 12.41
CA VAL A 83 -10.72 1.90 13.13
C VAL A 83 -9.91 2.94 12.38
N CYS A 84 -9.84 2.86 11.05
CA CYS A 84 -9.15 3.84 10.20
C CYS A 84 -9.78 5.23 10.29
N LEU A 85 -11.12 5.30 10.40
CA LEU A 85 -11.89 6.52 10.65
C LEU A 85 -11.86 7.00 12.12
N ASP A 86 -10.95 6.47 12.92
CA ASP A 86 -10.70 6.80 14.33
C ASP A 86 -11.86 6.57 15.31
N TYR A 87 -12.84 5.71 14.97
CA TYR A 87 -13.86 5.30 15.93
C TYR A 87 -13.27 4.46 17.07
N THR A 88 -13.79 4.68 18.28
CA THR A 88 -13.49 3.88 19.46
C THR A 88 -14.18 2.51 19.40
N ASN A 89 -13.65 1.52 20.11
CA ASN A 89 -14.25 0.18 20.13
C ASN A 89 -15.72 0.19 20.59
N ARG A 90 -16.12 1.14 21.45
CA ARG A 90 -17.51 1.30 21.91
C ARG A 90 -18.41 1.90 20.82
N GLU A 91 -17.89 2.83 20.02
CA GLU A 91 -18.63 3.39 18.87
C GLU A 91 -18.81 2.35 17.77
N ILE A 92 -17.74 1.61 17.46
CA ILE A 92 -17.78 0.50 16.50
C ILE A 92 -18.81 -0.54 16.94
N ALA A 93 -18.79 -0.92 18.23
CA ALA A 93 -19.73 -1.87 18.81
C ALA A 93 -21.19 -1.42 18.63
N ARG A 94 -21.49 -0.15 18.92
CA ARG A 94 -22.82 0.44 18.71
C ARG A 94 -23.22 0.43 17.24
N ARG A 95 -22.33 0.86 16.35
CA ARG A 95 -22.61 0.98 14.91
C ARG A 95 -22.81 -0.37 14.22
N LEU A 96 -22.11 -1.39 14.69
CA LEU A 96 -22.17 -2.74 14.15
C LEU A 96 -23.13 -3.66 14.91
N ILE A 97 -23.77 -3.19 15.99
CA ILE A 97 -24.70 -3.95 16.84
C ILE A 97 -24.04 -5.25 17.36
N ILE A 98 -22.87 -5.10 17.98
CA ILE A 98 -22.10 -6.19 18.61
C ILE A 98 -21.49 -5.73 19.94
N SER A 99 -20.96 -6.67 20.73
CA SER A 99 -20.28 -6.30 21.97
C SER A 99 -18.92 -5.63 21.72
N PRO A 100 -18.46 -4.74 22.62
CA PRO A 100 -17.09 -4.20 22.55
C PRO A 100 -16.00 -5.27 22.58
N GLU A 101 -16.27 -6.43 23.21
CA GLU A 101 -15.34 -7.56 23.25
C GLU A 101 -15.26 -8.27 21.89
N THR A 102 -16.38 -8.41 21.20
CA THR A 102 -16.44 -8.90 19.81
C THR A 102 -15.64 -7.97 18.88
N VAL A 103 -15.74 -6.66 19.06
CA VAL A 103 -14.91 -5.69 18.30
C VAL A 103 -13.42 -5.92 18.56
N LYS A 104 -12.99 -6.10 19.81
CA LYS A 104 -11.58 -6.42 20.11
C LYS A 104 -11.13 -7.72 19.43
N SER A 105 -12.00 -8.74 19.41
CA SER A 105 -11.71 -10.00 18.72
C SER A 105 -11.52 -9.79 17.21
N HIS A 106 -12.42 -9.05 16.56
CA HIS A 106 -12.26 -8.68 15.16
C HIS A 106 -10.98 -7.89 14.90
N ILE A 107 -10.64 -6.90 15.75
CA ILE A 107 -9.39 -6.14 15.62
C ILE A 107 -8.18 -7.07 15.73
N ARG A 108 -8.17 -8.01 16.68
CA ARG A 108 -7.08 -8.99 16.82
C ARG A 108 -6.93 -9.83 15.54
N ASN A 109 -8.05 -10.28 14.97
CA ASN A 109 -8.02 -11.08 13.74
C ASN A 109 -7.56 -10.25 12.53
N VAL A 110 -8.02 -9.00 12.41
CA VAL A 110 -7.54 -8.05 11.40
C VAL A 110 -6.03 -7.92 11.50
N LEU A 111 -5.51 -7.56 12.67
CA LEU A 111 -4.07 -7.38 12.89
C LEU A 111 -3.27 -8.65 12.59
N GLY A 112 -3.79 -9.82 12.98
CA GLY A 112 -3.18 -11.11 12.66
C GLY A 112 -3.11 -11.39 11.16
N LYS A 113 -4.20 -11.16 10.42
CA LYS A 113 -4.27 -11.37 8.97
C LYS A 113 -3.44 -10.35 8.19
N THR A 114 -3.40 -9.10 8.65
CA THR A 114 -2.61 -8.04 8.01
C THR A 114 -1.15 -8.05 8.44
N GLY A 115 -0.76 -8.85 9.44
CA GLY A 115 0.59 -8.87 10.00
C GLY A 115 1.00 -7.57 10.71
N LEU A 116 0.03 -6.73 11.10
CA LEU A 116 0.26 -5.46 11.77
C LEU A 116 0.20 -5.64 13.28
N ARG A 117 0.92 -4.79 14.02
CA ARG A 117 1.06 -4.93 15.48
C ARG A 117 0.11 -4.04 16.26
N SER A 118 -0.45 -3.01 15.63
CA SER A 118 -1.30 -2.05 16.33
C SER A 118 -2.36 -1.42 15.43
N LYS A 119 -3.40 -0.84 16.07
CA LYS A 119 -4.38 0.00 15.37
C LYS A 119 -3.76 1.25 14.73
N ALA A 120 -2.67 1.76 15.32
CA ALA A 120 -1.94 2.89 14.77
C ALA A 120 -1.23 2.50 13.47
N GLU A 121 -0.57 1.34 13.43
CA GLU A 121 0.01 0.80 12.19
C GLU A 121 -1.07 0.53 11.13
N LEU A 122 -2.24 0.02 11.53
CA LEU A 122 -3.38 -0.16 10.61
C LEU A 122 -3.82 1.16 9.97
N ARG A 123 -4.01 2.21 10.77
CA ARG A 123 -4.34 3.55 10.27
C ARG A 123 -3.27 4.09 9.33
N GLN A 124 -2.00 3.98 9.73
CA GLN A 124 -0.89 4.48 8.93
C GLN A 124 -0.82 3.76 7.57
N SER A 125 -0.99 2.43 7.56
CA SER A 125 -0.92 1.64 6.33
C SER A 125 -2.03 1.94 5.32
N LEU A 126 -3.15 2.48 5.79
CA LEU A 126 -4.34 2.77 4.99
C LEU A 126 -4.71 4.26 5.01
N ALA A 127 -3.76 5.14 5.36
CA ALA A 127 -4.01 6.57 5.52
C ALA A 127 -4.47 7.25 4.22
N ASN A 128 -4.06 6.71 3.08
CA ASN A 128 -4.39 7.24 1.75
C ASN A 128 -5.67 6.62 1.16
N TRP A 129 -6.38 5.78 1.92
CA TRP A 129 -7.63 5.17 1.48
C TRP A 129 -8.82 6.01 1.94
N ASP A 130 -9.76 6.27 1.02
CA ASP A 130 -11.02 6.91 1.37
C ASP A 130 -12.02 5.85 1.86
N PHE A 131 -12.22 5.81 3.18
CA PHE A 131 -13.21 4.92 3.80
C PHE A 131 -14.61 5.54 3.90
N HIS A 132 -14.78 6.84 3.60
CA HIS A 132 -16.09 7.49 3.63
C HIS A 132 -16.98 6.98 2.50
N GLU A 133 -16.42 6.83 1.28
CA GLU A 133 -17.11 6.18 0.16
C GLU A 133 -17.49 4.73 0.49
N TRP A 134 -16.62 4.03 1.21
CA TRP A 134 -16.76 2.59 1.47
C TRP A 134 -17.88 2.25 2.48
N LEU A 135 -18.22 3.18 3.37
CA LEU A 135 -19.30 2.99 4.35
C LEU A 135 -20.66 3.53 3.89
N GLY A 136 -20.75 4.09 2.67
CA GLY A 136 -21.97 4.75 2.19
C GLY A 136 -22.37 5.95 3.06
N ILE A 137 -21.41 6.58 3.73
CA ILE A 137 -21.62 7.79 4.52
C ILE A 137 -21.16 8.94 3.64
N SER A 138 -22.07 9.43 2.79
CA SER A 138 -21.85 10.70 2.10
C SER A 138 -21.75 11.80 3.15
N SER A 139 -20.63 12.53 3.15
CA SER A 139 -20.49 13.85 3.77
C SER A 139 -21.48 14.85 3.18
#